data_AF-A0A5M8P501-F1
#
_entry.id   AF-A0A5M8P501-F1
#
_cell.length_a   1.000
_cell.length_b   1.000
_cell.length_c   1.000
_cell.angle_alpha   90.00
_cell.angle_beta   90.00
_cell.angle_gamma   90.00
#
_symmetry.space_group_name_H-M   'P 1'
#
loop_
_entity.id
_entity.type
_entity.pdbx_description
1 polymer ?
#
loop_
_entity_poly.entity_id
_entity_poly.type
_entity_poly.pdbx_seq_one_letter_code
_entity_poly.pdbx_strand_id
1 'polypeptide(L)'
;MKAVKFFFMAAIALCVTACDDDSQPETPGKGTDEIPTYEQKNVSVIFDTLSTDLTRITMLQVRFAEAMPGKLDMTIDSIPSLLNSTTFTLEGATIIPTANNRPFPQYTITELKGTATSTDLELSMRCGEYPLTFSGTKSDATDAVTYIGLLSVYQPVTANP
;
A
#
# COMPACT_ATOMS: atom_id res chain seq x y z
N MET A 1 49.59 -64.46 21.88
CA MET A 1 49.65 -64.01 20.47
C MET A 1 48.25 -64.11 19.86
N LYS A 2 47.84 -63.10 19.08
CA LYS A 2 46.66 -63.05 18.18
C LYS A 2 45.29 -63.13 18.88
N ALA A 3 44.23 -62.40 18.52
CA ALA A 3 43.97 -61.22 17.70
C ALA A 3 42.51 -60.84 18.10
N VAL A 4 42.18 -59.56 18.32
CA VAL A 4 41.39 -58.72 17.39
C VAL A 4 40.00 -59.30 17.09
N LYS A 5 38.87 -58.59 17.18
CA LYS A 5 38.49 -57.25 17.64
C LYS A 5 36.95 -57.28 17.66
N PHE A 6 36.38 -56.55 18.61
CA PHE A 6 35.16 -55.76 18.53
C PHE A 6 34.00 -56.24 17.64
N PHE A 7 32.86 -56.53 18.26
CA PHE A 7 31.63 -55.83 17.91
C PHE A 7 31.00 -55.25 19.18
N PHE A 8 30.95 -53.91 19.20
CA PHE A 8 30.40 -53.03 20.23
C PHE A 8 28.94 -53.40 20.56
N MET A 9 28.62 -53.60 21.84
CA MET A 9 27.94 -52.65 22.75
C MET A 9 26.49 -52.36 22.35
N ALA A 10 25.53 -52.93 23.08
CA ALA A 10 24.94 -52.35 24.31
C ALA A 10 23.99 -51.20 23.94
N ALA A 11 22.67 -51.40 23.95
CA ALA A 11 21.84 -51.45 25.16
C ALA A 11 22.14 -50.27 26.09
N ILE A 12 21.15 -49.40 26.34
CA ILE A 12 20.55 -49.23 27.66
C ILE A 12 19.54 -48.06 27.67
N ALA A 13 18.39 -48.41 28.24
CA ALA A 13 17.43 -47.63 29.02
C ALA A 13 16.91 -46.28 28.47
N LEU A 14 15.64 -46.32 28.06
CA LEU A 14 14.72 -45.20 28.16
C LEU A 14 14.33 -45.01 29.63
N CYS A 15 14.82 -43.94 30.26
CA CYS A 15 14.20 -43.35 31.45
C CYS A 15 13.96 -41.86 31.20
N VAL A 16 12.68 -41.55 31.12
CA VAL A 16 11.94 -40.28 31.22
C VAL A 16 12.71 -39.04 31.70
N THR A 17 12.57 -37.93 30.96
CA THR A 17 12.33 -36.60 31.53
C THR A 17 11.49 -35.78 30.55
N ALA A 18 10.38 -35.23 31.04
CA ALA A 18 9.52 -34.29 30.33
C ALA A 18 10.26 -32.99 29.98
N CYS A 19 10.01 -32.48 28.77
CA CYS A 19 9.93 -31.05 28.47
C CYS A 19 9.10 -30.92 27.20
N ASP A 20 7.88 -30.43 27.36
CA ASP A 20 7.10 -29.80 26.30
C ASP A 20 7.95 -28.72 25.61
N ASP A 21 8.27 -28.96 24.35
CA ASP A 21 8.41 -27.93 23.31
C ASP A 21 8.42 -28.69 21.97
N ASP A 22 7.26 -28.79 21.32
CA ASP A 22 7.10 -29.41 20.00
C ASP A 22 7.83 -28.54 18.96
N SER A 23 9.13 -28.75 18.86
CA SER A 23 9.95 -28.32 17.73
C SER A 23 9.53 -29.11 16.51
N GLN A 24 8.64 -28.57 15.69
CA GLN A 24 8.37 -29.12 14.36
C GLN A 24 9.67 -29.14 13.52
N PRO A 25 9.95 -30.22 12.79
CA PRO A 25 11.12 -30.31 11.93
C PRO A 25 10.93 -29.39 10.71
N GLU A 26 11.87 -28.47 10.52
CA GLU A 26 11.91 -27.62 9.34
C GLU A 26 12.10 -28.49 8.10
N THR A 27 11.07 -28.53 7.27
CA THR A 27 11.16 -29.10 5.92
C THR A 27 11.92 -28.09 5.06
N PRO A 28 12.92 -28.48 4.23
CA PRO A 28 13.59 -27.55 3.32
C PRO A 28 12.61 -27.14 2.21
N GLY A 29 11.80 -26.12 2.51
CA GLY A 29 10.83 -25.53 1.61
C GLY A 29 11.51 -24.59 0.64
N LYS A 30 11.62 -25.05 -0.61
CA LYS A 30 11.79 -24.26 -1.84
C LYS A 30 11.12 -22.87 -1.72
N GLY A 31 11.94 -21.82 -1.58
CA GLY A 31 11.47 -20.44 -1.44
C GLY A 31 10.65 -20.01 -2.65
N THR A 32 9.40 -19.65 -2.39
CA THR A 32 8.66 -18.70 -3.21
C THR A 32 8.86 -17.35 -2.54
N ASP A 33 9.76 -16.53 -3.09
CA ASP A 33 10.01 -15.17 -2.62
C ASP A 33 8.78 -14.29 -2.90
N GLU A 34 7.76 -14.36 -2.05
CA GLU A 34 6.63 -13.45 -2.10
C GLU A 34 7.09 -12.07 -1.61
N ILE A 35 7.00 -11.04 -2.48
CA ILE A 35 7.29 -9.66 -2.09
C ILE A 35 6.23 -9.22 -1.07
N PRO A 36 6.61 -8.81 0.15
CA PRO A 36 5.64 -8.37 1.15
C PRO A 36 4.89 -7.12 0.68
N THR A 37 3.63 -7.00 1.08
CA THR A 37 2.86 -5.76 0.84
C THR A 37 3.35 -4.67 1.78
N TYR A 38 3.74 -3.53 1.23
CA TYR A 38 4.09 -2.35 2.01
C TYR A 38 2.82 -1.65 2.49
N GLU A 39 2.86 -1.13 3.71
CA GLU A 39 1.76 -0.40 4.30
C GLU A 39 2.20 1.00 4.71
N GLN A 40 1.43 2.00 4.31
CA GLN A 40 1.62 3.41 4.67
C GLN A 40 0.31 3.94 5.23
N LYS A 41 0.32 4.46 6.47
CA LYS A 41 -0.88 4.95 7.15
C LYS A 41 -0.71 6.38 7.63
N ASN A 42 -1.83 7.10 7.68
CA ASN A 42 -1.91 8.46 8.21
C ASN A 42 -0.97 9.44 7.50
N VAL A 43 -0.81 9.28 6.19
CA VAL A 43 0.03 10.16 5.37
C VAL A 43 -0.74 11.42 5.00
N SER A 44 -0.13 12.59 5.13
CA SER A 44 -0.71 13.83 4.64
C SER A 44 -0.76 13.85 3.12
N VAL A 45 -1.92 14.15 2.54
CA VAL A 45 -2.11 14.22 1.09
C VAL A 45 -2.69 15.55 0.65
N ILE A 46 -2.26 16.01 -0.52
CA ILE A 46 -2.87 17.12 -1.24
C ILE A 46 -3.72 16.52 -2.36
N PHE A 47 -4.98 16.95 -2.44
CA PHE A 47 -5.95 16.43 -3.38
C PHE A 47 -6.46 17.55 -4.28
N ASP A 48 -6.12 17.48 -5.57
CA ASP A 48 -6.48 18.47 -6.58
C ASP A 48 -7.45 17.86 -7.59
N THR A 49 -8.56 18.54 -7.83
CA THR A 49 -9.48 18.21 -8.92
C THR A 49 -9.00 18.90 -10.19
N LEU A 50 -8.60 18.11 -11.21
CA LEU A 50 -8.14 18.65 -12.50
C LEU A 50 -9.32 18.90 -13.45
N SER A 51 -10.28 17.99 -13.45
CA SER A 51 -11.54 18.05 -14.21
C SER A 51 -12.63 17.27 -13.46
N THR A 52 -13.82 17.14 -14.06
CA THR A 52 -14.93 16.38 -13.47
C THR A 52 -14.62 14.90 -13.24
N ASP A 53 -13.68 14.36 -14.03
CA ASP A 53 -13.35 12.93 -14.13
C ASP A 53 -11.86 12.63 -13.86
N LEU A 54 -11.04 13.66 -13.59
CA LEU A 54 -9.62 13.50 -13.34
C LEU A 54 -9.17 14.21 -12.05
N THR A 55 -8.34 13.50 -11.30
CA THR A 55 -7.80 13.94 -10.02
C THR A 55 -6.29 13.83 -10.02
N ARG A 56 -5.63 14.72 -9.29
CA ARG A 56 -4.23 14.62 -8.91
C ARG A 56 -4.11 14.44 -7.40
N ILE A 57 -3.23 13.53 -6.99
CA ILE A 57 -2.93 13.24 -5.60
C ILE A 57 -1.44 13.44 -5.37
N THR A 58 -1.08 14.27 -4.40
CA THR A 58 0.30 14.38 -3.91
C THR A 58 0.39 13.78 -2.52
N MET A 59 1.16 12.71 -2.38
CA MET A 59 1.44 12.03 -1.12
C MET A 59 2.74 12.57 -0.54
N LEU A 60 2.68 13.12 0.67
CA LEU A 60 3.82 13.83 1.27
C LEU A 60 4.70 12.86 2.08
N GLN A 61 6.01 13.03 1.96
CA GLN A 61 7.01 12.32 2.78
C GLN A 61 6.85 10.79 2.78
N VAL A 62 6.55 10.22 1.61
CA VAL A 62 6.32 8.80 1.42
C VAL A 62 7.59 8.01 1.09
N ARG A 63 7.58 6.74 1.46
CA ARG A 63 8.59 5.74 1.09
C ARG A 63 7.88 4.41 0.88
N PHE A 64 7.86 3.92 -0.36
CA PHE A 64 7.10 2.72 -0.75
C PHE A 64 7.96 1.47 -0.95
N ALA A 65 9.27 1.58 -0.75
CA ALA A 65 10.19 0.46 -0.76
C ALA A 65 11.41 0.77 0.10
N GLU A 66 12.06 -0.28 0.61
CA GLU A 66 13.33 -0.10 1.32
C GLU A 66 14.43 0.46 0.40
N ALA A 67 14.41 0.09 -0.88
CA ALA A 67 15.35 0.58 -1.89
C ALA A 67 15.19 2.08 -2.21
N MET A 68 14.11 2.74 -1.76
CA MET A 68 13.98 4.18 -1.94
C MET A 68 14.99 4.95 -1.07
N PRO A 69 15.69 5.96 -1.61
CA PRO A 69 16.79 6.65 -0.94
C PRO A 69 16.36 7.55 0.23
N GLY A 70 15.06 7.59 0.57
CA GLY A 70 14.52 8.38 1.66
C GLY A 70 13.00 8.55 1.53
N LYS A 71 12.44 9.43 2.36
CA LYS A 71 11.08 9.94 2.20
C LYS A 71 11.07 11.04 1.15
N LEU A 72 10.08 11.02 0.27
CA LEU A 72 9.92 12.00 -0.81
C LEU A 72 8.44 12.34 -1.00
N ASP A 73 8.18 13.47 -1.63
CA ASP A 73 6.83 13.80 -2.05
C ASP A 73 6.58 13.16 -3.43
N MET A 74 5.49 12.41 -3.55
CA MET A 74 5.14 11.71 -4.78
C MET A 74 3.78 12.18 -5.27
N THR A 75 3.73 12.60 -6.53
CA THR A 75 2.51 13.01 -7.21
C THR A 75 2.08 11.96 -8.21
N ILE A 76 0.82 11.54 -8.11
CA ILE A 76 0.12 10.75 -9.11
C ILE A 76 -0.83 11.69 -9.83
N ASP A 77 -0.63 11.85 -11.13
CA ASP A 77 -1.39 12.80 -11.93
C ASP A 77 -2.43 12.09 -12.79
N SER A 78 -3.49 12.82 -13.17
CA SER A 78 -4.52 12.36 -14.12
C SER A 78 -5.14 11.00 -13.75
N ILE A 79 -5.48 10.79 -12.47
CA ILE A 79 -6.18 9.60 -12.01
C ILE A 79 -7.66 9.72 -12.40
N PRO A 80 -8.21 8.77 -13.19
CA PRO A 80 -9.64 8.68 -13.40
C PRO A 80 -10.40 8.58 -12.08
N SER A 81 -11.40 9.45 -11.92
CA SER A 81 -12.23 9.49 -10.72
C SER A 81 -13.72 9.50 -11.07
N LEU A 82 -14.51 8.78 -10.26
CA LEU A 82 -15.97 8.72 -10.36
C LEU A 82 -16.60 9.11 -9.03
N LEU A 83 -17.38 10.19 -9.01
CA LEU A 83 -18.10 10.61 -7.81
C LEU A 83 -19.38 9.77 -7.62
N ASN A 84 -19.44 9.07 -6.49
CA ASN A 84 -20.59 8.32 -6.01
C ASN A 84 -21.08 8.95 -4.70
N SER A 85 -22.09 9.82 -4.80
CA SER A 85 -22.63 10.61 -3.69
C SER A 85 -21.58 11.51 -3.02
N THR A 86 -20.85 10.99 -2.03
CA THR A 86 -19.82 11.71 -1.26
C THR A 86 -18.43 11.08 -1.36
N THR A 87 -18.30 9.97 -2.09
CA THR A 87 -17.06 9.21 -2.22
C THR A 87 -16.63 9.18 -3.68
N PHE A 88 -15.37 9.52 -3.94
CA PHE A 88 -14.75 9.33 -5.25
C PHE A 88 -14.15 7.92 -5.31
N THR A 89 -14.50 7.15 -6.33
CA THR A 89 -13.78 5.93 -6.69
C THR A 89 -12.63 6.31 -7.63
N LEU A 90 -11.44 5.80 -7.34
CA LEU A 90 -10.21 6.05 -8.07
C LEU A 90 -9.72 4.76 -8.69
N GLU A 91 -9.49 4.76 -10.01
CA GLU A 91 -8.97 3.58 -10.71
C GLU A 91 -7.93 3.99 -11.76
N GLY A 92 -6.78 3.32 -11.75
CA GLY A 92 -5.68 3.62 -12.66
C GLY A 92 -4.91 2.36 -13.06
N ALA A 93 -4.83 2.09 -14.37
CA ALA A 93 -4.17 0.89 -14.87
C ALA A 93 -2.64 1.02 -14.93
N THR A 94 -2.13 2.16 -15.39
CA THR A 94 -0.68 2.41 -15.53
C THR A 94 -0.41 3.91 -15.46
N ILE A 95 0.30 4.37 -14.44
CA ILE A 95 0.59 5.78 -14.21
C ILE A 95 2.07 5.93 -13.86
N ILE A 96 2.79 6.83 -14.54
CA ILE A 96 4.16 7.17 -14.15
C ILE A 96 4.07 8.29 -13.10
N PRO A 97 4.42 8.03 -11.83
CA PRO A 97 4.39 9.08 -10.83
C PRO A 97 5.52 10.08 -11.04
N THR A 98 5.38 11.23 -10.41
CA THR A 98 6.43 12.26 -10.34
C THR A 98 6.96 12.32 -8.91
N ALA A 99 8.28 12.34 -8.74
CA ALA A 99 8.95 12.55 -7.46
C ALA A 99 10.00 13.65 -7.64
N ASN A 100 10.08 14.61 -6.71
CA ASN A 100 10.98 15.75 -6.80
C ASN A 100 10.89 16.49 -8.17
N ASN A 101 9.66 16.69 -8.66
CA ASN A 101 9.36 17.32 -9.96
C ASN A 101 9.95 16.61 -11.20
N ARG A 102 10.26 15.31 -11.10
CA ARG A 102 10.71 14.49 -12.23
C ARG A 102 9.91 13.20 -12.34
N PRO A 103 9.64 12.71 -13.56
CA PRO A 103 9.04 11.39 -13.75
C PRO A 103 9.87 10.31 -13.03
N PHE A 104 9.17 9.37 -12.39
CA PHE A 104 9.77 8.32 -11.59
C PHE A 104 9.40 6.93 -12.11
N PRO A 105 9.83 6.58 -13.33
CA PRO A 105 9.34 5.42 -14.08
C PRO A 105 9.65 4.07 -13.43
N GLN A 106 10.72 3.98 -12.63
CA GLN A 106 11.06 2.76 -11.89
C GLN A 106 9.98 2.37 -10.86
N TYR A 107 9.10 3.32 -10.50
CA TYR A 107 7.98 3.13 -9.58
C TYR A 107 6.65 3.34 -10.29
N THR A 108 6.55 2.96 -11.56
CA THR A 108 5.30 3.00 -12.32
C THR A 108 4.19 2.32 -11.52
N ILE A 109 3.09 3.05 -11.35
CA ILE A 109 1.95 2.62 -10.57
C ILE A 109 1.05 1.77 -11.45
N THR A 110 0.66 0.61 -10.96
CA THR A 110 -0.30 -0.28 -11.62
C THR A 110 -1.33 -0.75 -10.62
N GLU A 111 -2.46 -1.25 -11.14
CA GLU A 111 -3.56 -1.80 -10.33
C GLU A 111 -4.07 -0.82 -9.26
N LEU A 112 -3.98 0.49 -9.52
CA LEU A 112 -4.47 1.50 -8.58
C LEU A 112 -5.99 1.37 -8.47
N LYS A 113 -6.43 1.14 -7.25
CA LYS A 113 -7.83 1.15 -6.84
C LYS A 113 -7.93 1.86 -5.51
N GLY A 114 -9.01 2.61 -5.31
CA GLY A 114 -9.24 3.19 -4.01
C GLY A 114 -10.41 4.12 -3.96
N THR A 115 -10.55 4.76 -2.81
CA THR A 115 -11.61 5.70 -2.52
C THR A 115 -11.09 6.94 -1.84
N ALA A 116 -11.65 8.09 -2.19
CA ALA A 116 -11.39 9.34 -1.51
C ALA A 116 -12.70 9.97 -1.03
N THR A 117 -12.71 10.51 0.17
CA THR A 117 -13.77 11.36 0.71
C THR A 117 -13.29 12.82 0.76
N SER A 118 -14.03 13.70 1.42
CA SER A 118 -13.56 15.06 1.68
C SER A 118 -12.31 15.12 2.57
N THR A 119 -12.07 14.08 3.36
CA THR A 119 -11.05 14.06 4.43
C THR A 119 -10.04 12.93 4.26
N ASP A 120 -10.47 11.79 3.75
CA ASP A 120 -9.71 10.54 3.82
C ASP A 120 -9.44 9.99 2.42
N LEU A 121 -8.32 9.29 2.29
CA LEU A 121 -7.90 8.60 1.09
C LEU A 121 -7.45 7.20 1.46
N GLU A 122 -7.99 6.20 0.78
CA GLU A 122 -7.56 4.81 0.86
C GLU A 122 -7.22 4.32 -0.54
N LEU A 123 -6.02 3.76 -0.71
CA LEU A 123 -5.54 3.22 -1.98
C LEU A 123 -4.93 1.83 -1.78
N SER A 124 -5.14 0.97 -2.77
CA SER A 124 -4.37 -0.23 -3.02
C SER A 124 -3.80 -0.15 -4.42
N MET A 125 -2.50 -0.39 -4.55
CA MET A 125 -1.80 -0.31 -5.82
C MET A 125 -0.51 -1.11 -5.78
N ARG A 126 0.14 -1.25 -6.93
CA ARG A 126 1.56 -1.63 -7.01
C ARG A 126 2.38 -0.41 -7.39
N CYS A 127 3.51 -0.22 -6.73
CA CYS A 127 4.48 0.83 -7.03
C CYS A 127 5.76 0.18 -7.54
N GLY A 128 5.93 0.10 -8.86
CA GLY A 128 6.91 -0.82 -9.45
C GLY A 128 6.56 -2.27 -9.12
N GLU A 129 7.51 -3.02 -8.56
CA GLU A 129 7.29 -4.41 -8.13
C GLU A 129 6.66 -4.53 -6.74
N TYR A 130 6.51 -3.44 -5.99
CA TYR A 130 6.07 -3.47 -4.59
C TYR A 130 4.55 -3.32 -4.46
N PRO A 131 3.82 -4.34 -3.95
CA PRO A 131 2.42 -4.17 -3.57
C PRO A 131 2.32 -3.17 -2.40
N LEU A 132 1.30 -2.31 -2.42
CA LEU A 132 1.14 -1.21 -1.48
C LEU A 132 -0.32 -1.04 -1.06
N THR A 133 -0.54 -0.94 0.24
CA THR A 133 -1.74 -0.35 0.84
C THR A 133 -1.39 1.00 1.44
N PHE A 134 -2.24 1.99 1.18
CA PHE A 134 -1.99 3.36 1.56
C PHE A 134 -3.26 3.97 2.16
N SER A 135 -3.12 4.62 3.32
CA SER A 135 -4.12 5.52 3.86
C SER A 135 -3.53 6.89 4.16
N GLY A 136 -4.30 7.92 3.84
CA GLY A 136 -3.92 9.30 4.05
C GLY A 136 -5.09 10.19 4.40
N THR A 137 -4.76 11.34 4.96
CA THR A 137 -5.70 12.40 5.31
C THR A 137 -5.35 13.65 4.52
N LYS A 138 -6.39 14.32 4.01
CA LYS A 138 -6.23 15.57 3.28
C LYS A 138 -5.57 16.60 4.19
N SER A 139 -4.45 17.15 3.76
CA SER A 139 -3.79 18.22 4.51
C SER A 139 -4.59 19.51 4.32
N ASP A 140 -4.84 20.22 5.42
CA ASP A 140 -5.50 21.54 5.42
C ASP A 140 -4.65 22.66 4.79
N ALA A 141 -3.57 22.33 4.07
CA ALA A 141 -2.78 23.25 3.26
C ALA A 141 -3.61 23.73 2.06
N THR A 142 -4.64 24.51 2.38
CA THR A 142 -5.58 25.14 1.47
C THR A 142 -5.12 26.57 1.28
N ASP A 143 -4.24 26.80 0.30
CA ASP A 143 -4.21 28.08 -0.40
C ASP A 143 -4.52 27.80 -1.87
N ALA A 144 -5.80 28.00 -2.19
CA ALA A 144 -6.37 28.21 -3.52
C ALA A 144 -6.35 27.05 -4.53
N VAL A 145 -7.21 26.04 -4.33
CA VAL A 145 -7.97 25.48 -5.47
C VAL A 145 -9.44 25.43 -5.09
N THR A 146 -10.20 26.17 -5.86
CA THR A 146 -11.57 26.62 -5.63
C THR A 146 -12.56 25.46 -5.51
N TYR A 147 -13.31 25.41 -4.40
CA TYR A 147 -14.64 24.79 -4.34
C TYR A 147 -15.61 25.60 -5.21
N ILE A 148 -15.50 25.49 -6.54
CA ILE A 148 -16.58 25.86 -7.46
C ILE A 148 -17.02 24.57 -8.16
N GLY A 149 -18.19 24.06 -7.78
CA GLY A 149 -18.82 23.08 -8.66
C GLY A 149 -20.00 22.26 -8.15
N LEU A 150 -20.24 22.04 -6.84
CA LEU A 150 -21.26 21.04 -6.46
C LEU A 150 -22.19 21.36 -5.29
N LEU A 151 -22.20 22.59 -4.74
CA LEU A 151 -23.25 23.00 -3.78
C LEU A 151 -24.38 23.84 -4.38
N SER A 152 -24.40 24.06 -5.70
CA SER A 152 -25.44 24.91 -6.34
C SER A 152 -26.67 24.15 -6.90
N VAL A 153 -26.76 22.82 -6.79
CA VAL A 153 -27.91 22.07 -7.36
C VAL A 153 -28.94 21.63 -6.31
N TYR A 154 -28.73 21.91 -5.02
CA TYR A 154 -29.76 21.68 -4.00
C TYR A 154 -30.45 22.99 -3.60
N GLN A 155 -31.22 23.56 -4.53
CA GLN A 155 -32.33 24.44 -4.17
C GLN A 155 -33.57 23.54 -4.11
N PRO A 156 -34.24 23.34 -2.96
CA PRO A 156 -35.55 22.70 -2.98
C PRO A 156 -36.44 23.57 -3.84
N VAL A 157 -37.00 23.00 -4.91
CA VAL A 157 -38.12 23.61 -5.63
C VAL A 157 -39.24 23.70 -4.60
N THR A 158 -39.39 24.86 -3.97
CA THR A 158 -40.60 25.21 -3.24
C THR A 158 -41.69 25.30 -4.30
N ALA A 159 -42.39 24.18 -4.51
CA ALA A 159 -43.73 24.21 -5.04
C ALA A 159 -44.53 25.16 -4.15
N ASN A 160 -45.05 26.24 -4.72
CA ASN A 160 -46.09 27.01 -4.08
C ASN A 160 -47.30 27.03 -5.04
N PRO A 161 -48.53 26.84 -4.50
CA PRO A 161 -49.74 26.53 -5.25
C PRO A 161 -50.32 27.72 -6.02
#